data_AF-A0A9E4JG32-F1
#
_entry.id   AF-A0A9E4JG32-F1
#
_cell.length_a   1.000
_cell.length_b   1.000
_cell.length_c   1.000
_cell.angle_alpha   90.00
_cell.angle_beta   90.00
_cell.angle_gamma   90.00
#
_symmetry.space_group_name_H-M   'P 1'
#
loop_
_entity.id
_entity.type
_entity.pdbx_description
1 polymer ?
#
loop_
_entity_poly.entity_id
_entity_poly.type
_entity_poly.pdbx_seq_one_letter_code
_entity_poly.pdbx_strand_id
1 'polypeptide(L)'
;MDKSIIQLADELPTDNITVKVLKALDYIMPGEWNNLVGFDNSIRSITGETNSQQIQRIRDRAVALYHDPQKGYQTAIKLYQTIDTADTIMATAALANKIGEKISFLSFLSNFTPKADLTQTIDLLLKITVEIIAFCKLNGIPQPNPQVFATALANNYQDAALMRMVSLVCIDAILPLGPDFIGKIHGMIDGADSSVIAQNQVFNSVSNAIPGNNASDKFGFIKQGFNSIQGWMNNLVQKTGVTPQSVLNQVGSFIQIADDNLDFVAAFLDQSTNYYEHTGIQTVTRKLILDAYASVQAELPAASGNFSPSLSPTETVLTSRFSVGASVEVWDKDEGEWYEATIKEIRIKKEKNQYFVHYVGYDSDEDEWVKEKNIRSR
;
A
#
# COMPACT_ATOMS: atom_id res chain seq x y z
N MET A 1 2.75 -6.01 25.22
CA MET A 1 1.86 -4.93 24.78
C MET A 1 2.13 -4.72 23.32
N ASP A 2 1.11 -4.75 22.47
CA ASP A 2 1.28 -4.44 21.05
C ASP A 2 1.69 -2.96 20.92
N LYS A 3 2.63 -2.67 20.01
CA LYS A 3 3.10 -1.30 19.79
C LYS A 3 1.97 -0.43 19.25
N SER A 4 1.90 0.83 19.70
CA SER A 4 1.01 1.81 19.08
C SER A 4 1.48 2.16 17.66
N ILE A 5 0.57 2.64 16.79
CA ILE A 5 0.95 3.11 15.45
C ILE A 5 2.00 4.23 15.48
N ILE A 6 1.94 5.08 16.52
CA ILE A 6 2.95 6.11 16.76
C ILE A 6 4.32 5.47 16.97
N GLN A 7 4.43 4.53 17.92
CA GLN A 7 5.70 3.84 18.19
C GLN A 7 6.20 3.11 16.96
N LEU A 8 5.32 2.42 16.21
CA LEU A 8 5.69 1.75 14.98
C LEU A 8 6.29 2.72 13.96
N ALA A 9 5.66 3.88 13.73
CA ALA A 9 6.15 4.88 12.78
C ALA A 9 7.43 5.60 13.27
N ASP A 10 7.55 5.85 14.57
CA ASP A 10 8.70 6.52 15.18
C ASP A 10 9.94 5.61 15.25
N GLU A 11 9.74 4.30 15.38
CA GLU A 11 10.82 3.30 15.45
C GLU A 11 11.25 2.77 14.07
N LEU A 12 10.61 3.20 12.97
CA LEU A 12 11.05 2.82 11.63
C LEU A 12 12.52 3.25 11.42
N PRO A 13 13.36 2.37 10.84
CA PRO A 13 14.75 2.68 10.59
C PRO A 13 14.90 3.81 9.56
N THR A 14 15.77 4.78 9.83
CA THR A 14 16.14 5.83 8.87
C THR A 14 17.31 5.41 7.98
N ASP A 15 18.17 4.51 8.48
CA ASP A 15 19.29 3.92 7.74
C ASP A 15 19.59 2.49 8.23
N ASN A 16 19.16 1.49 7.45
CA ASN A 16 19.50 0.07 7.63
C ASN A 16 19.51 -0.64 6.25
N ILE A 17 19.69 -1.96 6.22
CA ILE A 17 19.72 -2.72 4.96
C ILE A 17 18.41 -2.58 4.20
N THR A 18 17.25 -2.72 4.86
CA THR A 18 15.94 -2.48 4.24
C THR A 18 15.90 -1.13 3.52
N VAL A 19 16.26 -0.05 4.20
CA VAL A 19 16.23 1.31 3.62
C VAL A 19 17.24 1.44 2.47
N LYS A 20 18.44 0.87 2.59
CA LYS A 20 19.46 0.90 1.52
C LYS A 20 18.99 0.15 0.28
N VAL A 21 18.37 -1.02 0.46
CA VAL A 21 17.79 -1.81 -0.64
C VAL A 21 16.65 -1.06 -1.30
N LEU A 22 15.70 -0.52 -0.53
CA LEU A 22 14.60 0.27 -1.08
C LEU A 22 15.10 1.50 -1.88
N LYS A 23 16.09 2.22 -1.35
CA LYS A 23 16.75 3.34 -2.08
C LYS A 23 17.45 2.86 -3.35
N ALA A 24 18.07 1.69 -3.33
CA ALA A 24 18.75 1.14 -4.51
C ALA A 24 17.78 0.66 -5.59
N LEU A 25 16.52 0.39 -5.25
CA LEU A 25 15.46 0.07 -6.21
C LEU A 25 14.74 1.32 -6.75
N ASP A 26 15.03 2.52 -6.24
CA ASP A 26 14.39 3.78 -6.66
C ASP A 26 14.58 4.07 -8.16
N TYR A 27 15.64 3.57 -8.80
CA TYR A 27 15.83 3.72 -10.25
C TYR A 27 14.69 3.14 -11.10
N ILE A 28 13.90 2.21 -10.55
CA ILE A 28 12.74 1.58 -11.20
C ILE A 28 11.51 2.50 -11.13
N MET A 29 11.44 3.34 -10.10
CA MET A 29 10.34 4.27 -9.82
C MET A 29 10.86 5.60 -9.25
N PRO A 30 11.62 6.38 -10.05
CA PRO A 30 12.45 7.46 -9.52
C PRO A 30 11.65 8.52 -8.76
N GLY A 31 12.01 8.74 -7.49
CA GLY A 31 11.42 9.78 -6.65
C GLY A 31 10.01 9.48 -6.14
N GLU A 32 9.44 8.31 -6.45
CA GLU A 32 8.12 7.90 -6.01
C GLU A 32 8.09 7.54 -4.51
N TRP A 33 9.22 7.16 -3.92
CA TRP A 33 9.30 6.81 -2.50
C TRP A 33 10.31 7.64 -1.74
N ASN A 34 9.89 8.11 -0.57
CA ASN A 34 10.76 8.71 0.43
C ASN A 34 10.64 7.92 1.74
N ASN A 35 11.76 7.75 2.45
CA ASN A 35 11.75 7.09 3.75
C ASN A 35 11.16 7.99 4.85
N LEU A 36 9.85 8.20 4.81
CA LEU A 36 9.13 9.00 5.78
C LEU A 36 9.03 8.21 7.10
N VAL A 37 9.73 8.71 8.12
CA VAL A 37 9.82 8.14 9.47
C VAL A 37 9.38 9.19 10.48
N GLY A 38 8.77 8.75 11.58
CA GLY A 38 8.24 9.61 12.62
C GLY A 38 6.80 10.00 12.35
N PHE A 39 5.91 9.78 13.31
CA PHE A 39 4.47 10.00 13.13
C PHE A 39 4.15 11.48 12.88
N ASP A 40 4.70 12.39 13.69
CA ASP A 40 4.47 13.83 13.53
C ASP A 40 5.15 14.39 12.27
N ASN A 41 6.32 13.86 11.91
CA ASN A 41 6.97 14.20 10.64
C ASN A 41 6.10 13.76 9.46
N SER A 42 5.48 12.59 9.58
CA SER A 42 4.52 12.09 8.58
C SER A 42 3.30 12.98 8.46
N ILE A 43 2.72 13.45 9.58
CA ILE A 43 1.59 14.41 9.55
C ILE A 43 1.98 15.65 8.75
N ARG A 44 3.12 16.27 9.07
CA ARG A 44 3.61 17.47 8.39
C ARG A 44 3.79 17.24 6.89
N SER A 45 4.47 16.15 6.53
CA SER A 45 4.78 15.85 5.12
C SER A 45 3.53 15.50 4.30
N ILE A 46 2.53 14.85 4.90
CA ILE A 46 1.33 14.39 4.19
C ILE A 46 0.29 15.49 4.08
N THR A 47 0.11 16.29 5.14
CA THR A 47 -0.99 17.26 5.23
C THR A 47 -0.57 18.70 4.96
N GLY A 48 0.74 19.01 5.04
CA GLY A 48 1.25 20.37 5.01
C GLY A 48 1.02 21.16 6.31
N GLU A 49 0.41 20.55 7.33
CA GLU A 49 0.13 21.22 8.60
C GLU A 49 1.42 21.56 9.36
N THR A 50 1.48 22.79 9.89
CA THR A 50 2.64 23.30 10.65
C THR A 50 2.25 23.72 12.07
N ASN A 51 0.95 23.92 12.34
CA ASN A 51 0.46 24.29 13.66
C ASN A 51 0.50 23.10 14.62
N SER A 52 1.29 23.22 15.69
CA SER A 52 1.47 22.15 16.68
C SER A 52 0.17 21.67 17.33
N GLN A 53 -0.82 22.54 17.53
CA GLN A 53 -2.12 22.12 18.10
C GLN A 53 -2.94 21.30 17.11
N GLN A 54 -2.90 21.64 15.82
CA GLN A 54 -3.58 20.85 14.78
C GLN A 54 -2.88 19.53 14.55
N ILE A 55 -1.55 19.50 14.54
CA ILE A 55 -0.76 18.25 14.48
C ILE A 55 -1.15 17.33 15.64
N GLN A 56 -1.24 17.87 16.87
CA GLN A 56 -1.66 17.09 18.03
C GLN A 56 -3.09 16.54 17.88
N ARG A 57 -4.04 17.34 17.38
CA ARG A 57 -5.42 16.88 17.13
C ARG A 57 -5.49 15.75 16.11
N ILE A 58 -4.73 15.87 15.00
CA ILE A 58 -4.63 14.81 13.98
C ILE A 58 -4.03 13.55 14.60
N ARG A 59 -2.97 13.70 15.41
CA ARG A 59 -2.32 12.59 16.13
C ARG A 59 -3.31 11.87 17.05
N ASP A 60 -4.04 12.61 17.88
CA ASP A 60 -5.02 12.03 18.81
C ASP A 60 -6.18 11.34 18.06
N ARG A 61 -6.67 11.94 16.97
CA ARG A 61 -7.69 11.33 16.11
C ARG A 61 -7.18 10.06 15.43
N ALA A 62 -5.94 10.06 14.95
CA ALA A 62 -5.32 8.89 14.34
C ALA A 62 -5.20 7.75 15.35
N VAL A 63 -4.79 8.03 16.60
CA VAL A 63 -4.74 7.02 17.66
C VAL A 63 -6.13 6.44 17.92
N ALA A 64 -7.18 7.25 17.98
CA ALA A 64 -8.54 6.77 18.16
C ALA A 64 -8.98 5.85 17.00
N LEU A 65 -8.75 6.27 15.75
CA LEU A 65 -9.07 5.49 14.54
C LEU A 65 -8.28 4.18 14.48
N TYR A 66 -7.02 4.15 14.91
CA TYR A 66 -6.20 2.95 14.91
C TYR A 66 -6.78 1.85 15.82
N HIS A 67 -7.40 2.23 16.93
CA HIS A 67 -8.03 1.30 17.87
C HIS A 67 -9.47 0.93 17.50
N ASP A 68 -10.04 1.50 16.44
CA ASP A 68 -11.36 1.13 15.94
C ASP A 68 -11.29 -0.21 15.19
N PRO A 69 -11.87 -1.30 15.73
CA PRO A 69 -11.80 -2.61 15.10
C PRO A 69 -12.51 -2.67 13.75
N GLN A 70 -13.38 -1.71 13.43
CA GLN A 70 -14.07 -1.65 12.14
C GLN A 70 -13.19 -1.09 11.01
N LYS A 71 -12.06 -0.45 11.32
CA LYS A 71 -11.22 0.24 10.32
C LYS A 71 -10.09 -0.63 9.76
N GLY A 72 -9.80 -1.78 10.35
CA GLY A 72 -8.84 -2.75 9.80
C GLY A 72 -7.35 -2.37 9.88
N TYR A 73 -6.96 -1.20 10.41
CA TYR A 73 -5.56 -0.77 10.48
C TYR A 73 -4.66 -1.73 11.26
N GLN A 74 -5.09 -2.14 12.47
CA GLN A 74 -4.35 -3.11 13.29
C GLN A 74 -4.22 -4.46 12.60
N THR A 75 -5.25 -4.88 11.84
CA THR A 75 -5.19 -6.12 11.07
C THR A 75 -4.16 -6.02 9.95
N ALA A 76 -4.13 -4.89 9.22
CA ALA A 76 -3.15 -4.65 8.17
C ALA A 76 -1.71 -4.64 8.71
N ILE A 77 -1.45 -3.93 9.81
CA ILE A 77 -0.14 -3.95 10.49
C ILE A 77 0.26 -5.38 10.85
N LYS A 78 -0.63 -6.11 11.52
CA LYS A 78 -0.34 -7.49 11.93
C LYS A 78 -0.01 -8.38 10.73
N LEU A 79 -0.72 -8.23 9.61
CA LEU A 79 -0.44 -9.01 8.40
C LEU A 79 0.94 -8.67 7.81
N TYR A 80 1.29 -7.38 7.70
CA TYR A 80 2.61 -6.97 7.19
C TYR A 80 3.76 -7.44 8.09
N GLN A 81 3.57 -7.43 9.41
CA GLN A 81 4.57 -7.96 10.35
C GLN A 81 4.66 -9.49 10.27
N THR A 82 3.53 -10.18 10.18
CA THR A 82 3.50 -11.65 10.17
C THR A 82 4.12 -12.22 8.89
N ILE A 83 3.85 -11.62 7.73
CA ILE A 83 4.35 -12.14 6.46
C ILE A 83 5.87 -12.00 6.30
N ASP A 84 6.47 -10.97 6.92
CA ASP A 84 7.93 -10.78 6.93
C ASP A 84 8.62 -11.68 7.98
N THR A 85 8.04 -11.78 9.19
CA THR A 85 8.70 -12.45 10.33
C THR A 85 8.54 -13.96 10.37
N ALA A 86 7.58 -14.54 9.64
CA ALA A 86 7.30 -15.97 9.67
C ALA A 86 8.49 -16.85 9.18
N ASP A 87 9.43 -16.26 8.45
CA ASP A 87 10.58 -16.96 7.85
C ASP A 87 11.97 -16.42 8.28
N THR A 88 12.04 -15.36 9.10
CA THR A 88 13.33 -14.73 9.42
C THR A 88 14.06 -15.48 10.55
N ILE A 89 15.11 -16.22 10.20
CA ILE A 89 15.97 -16.95 11.18
C ILE A 89 17.13 -16.07 11.72
N MET A 90 17.33 -14.85 11.23
CA MET A 90 18.53 -14.09 11.55
C MET A 90 18.50 -13.34 12.90
N ALA A 91 19.58 -13.54 13.68
CA ALA A 91 19.94 -12.71 14.82
C ALA A 91 20.53 -11.36 14.34
N THR A 92 19.68 -10.34 14.23
CA THR A 92 19.92 -9.01 13.64
C THR A 92 21.08 -8.20 14.26
N ALA A 93 21.66 -8.67 15.37
CA ALA A 93 22.73 -7.99 16.10
C ALA A 93 24.00 -7.75 15.28
N ALA A 94 24.34 -8.65 14.34
CA ALA A 94 25.56 -8.54 13.53
C ALA A 94 25.47 -7.45 12.42
N LEU A 95 24.25 -7.14 11.97
CA LEU A 95 23.98 -6.18 10.90
C LEU A 95 23.64 -4.78 11.45
N ALA A 96 23.12 -4.70 12.67
CA ALA A 96 22.75 -3.44 13.33
C ALA A 96 23.92 -2.46 13.51
N ASN A 97 25.16 -2.95 13.61
CA ASN A 97 26.35 -2.12 13.82
C ASN A 97 27.11 -1.77 12.53
N LYS A 98 26.66 -2.22 11.35
CA LYS A 98 27.32 -1.96 10.05
C LYS A 98 26.76 -0.71 9.36
N ILE A 99 26.74 0.40 10.10
CA ILE A 99 26.32 1.71 9.60
C ILE A 99 27.54 2.38 8.94
N GLY A 100 27.55 2.47 7.61
CA GLY A 100 28.58 3.20 6.84
C GLY A 100 29.73 2.35 6.27
N GLU A 101 29.80 1.06 6.58
CA GLU A 101 30.73 0.11 5.96
C GLU A 101 30.00 -0.81 4.99
N LYS A 102 30.68 -1.26 3.92
CA LYS A 102 30.11 -2.33 3.09
C LYS A 102 29.95 -3.60 3.92
N ILE A 103 28.77 -4.21 3.85
CA ILE A 103 28.49 -5.45 4.57
C ILE A 103 29.20 -6.60 3.86
N SER A 104 29.99 -7.37 4.61
CA SER A 104 30.63 -8.56 4.08
C SER A 104 29.61 -9.70 4.04
N PHE A 105 29.29 -10.13 2.83
CA PHE A 105 28.38 -11.25 2.56
C PHE A 105 28.93 -12.60 3.02
N LEU A 106 30.26 -12.73 3.14
CA LEU A 106 30.93 -13.99 3.48
C LEU A 106 30.58 -14.48 4.90
N SER A 107 30.24 -13.59 5.84
CA SER A 107 29.79 -14.00 7.19
C SER A 107 28.37 -14.56 7.21
N PHE A 108 27.58 -14.36 6.16
CA PHE A 108 26.23 -14.90 6.00
C PHE A 108 26.23 -16.29 5.34
N LEU A 109 27.18 -16.55 4.44
CA LEU A 109 27.27 -17.80 3.67
C LEU A 109 27.56 -19.06 4.50
N SER A 110 28.19 -18.93 5.67
CA SER A 110 28.69 -20.08 6.44
C SER A 110 27.60 -20.94 7.08
N ASN A 111 26.36 -20.46 7.15
CA ASN A 111 25.26 -21.14 7.84
C ASN A 111 23.97 -21.24 7.02
N PHE A 112 24.02 -21.03 5.69
CA PHE A 112 22.80 -20.84 4.90
C PHE A 112 22.69 -21.73 3.65
N THR A 113 21.48 -22.23 3.40
CA THR A 113 21.11 -23.02 2.21
C THR A 113 20.01 -22.27 1.46
N PRO A 114 20.21 -21.90 0.17
CA PRO A 114 19.16 -21.28 -0.65
C PRO A 114 17.83 -22.04 -0.57
N LYS A 115 16.72 -21.30 -0.47
CA LYS A 115 15.37 -21.88 -0.46
C LYS A 115 15.11 -22.56 -1.81
N ALA A 116 14.28 -23.62 -1.80
CA ALA A 116 13.81 -24.22 -3.04
C ALA A 116 12.85 -23.27 -3.77
N ASP A 117 12.90 -23.23 -5.11
CA ASP A 117 12.08 -22.36 -5.95
C ASP A 117 10.58 -22.40 -5.62
N LEU A 118 10.07 -23.60 -5.28
CA LEU A 118 8.67 -23.79 -4.91
C LEU A 118 8.31 -23.09 -3.60
N THR A 119 9.19 -23.14 -2.59
CA THR A 119 8.98 -22.45 -1.30
C THR A 119 8.95 -20.94 -1.52
N GLN A 120 9.92 -20.41 -2.26
CA GLN A 120 9.99 -18.98 -2.57
C GLN A 120 8.81 -18.50 -3.40
N THR A 121 8.34 -19.32 -4.34
CA THR A 121 7.13 -19.05 -5.09
C THR A 121 5.92 -18.96 -4.16
N ILE A 122 5.79 -19.86 -3.19
CA ILE A 122 4.70 -19.79 -2.21
C ILE A 122 4.81 -18.51 -1.37
N ASP A 123 6.00 -18.14 -0.89
CA ASP A 123 6.22 -16.93 -0.09
C ASP A 123 5.82 -15.66 -0.87
N LEU A 124 6.24 -15.54 -2.14
CA LEU A 124 5.83 -14.48 -3.06
C LEU A 124 4.30 -14.40 -3.19
N LEU A 125 3.65 -15.54 -3.43
CA LEU A 125 2.19 -15.59 -3.60
C LEU A 125 1.44 -15.23 -2.31
N LEU A 126 1.99 -15.56 -1.15
CA LEU A 126 1.44 -15.17 0.15
C LEU A 126 1.62 -13.68 0.41
N LYS A 127 2.76 -13.08 0.03
CA LYS A 127 2.97 -11.63 0.08
C LYS A 127 1.95 -10.86 -0.78
N ILE A 128 1.65 -11.36 -1.99
CA ILE A 128 0.57 -10.81 -2.85
C ILE A 128 -0.79 -10.96 -2.16
N THR A 129 -1.06 -12.14 -1.59
CA THR A 129 -2.34 -12.43 -0.92
C THR A 129 -2.56 -11.52 0.29
N VAL A 130 -1.52 -11.32 1.10
CA VAL A 130 -1.53 -10.40 2.24
C VAL A 130 -1.76 -8.97 1.80
N GLU A 131 -1.14 -8.54 0.69
CA GLU A 131 -1.37 -7.20 0.14
C GLU A 131 -2.84 -6.99 -0.24
N ILE A 132 -3.46 -7.94 -0.94
CA ILE A 132 -4.88 -7.87 -1.32
C ILE A 132 -5.76 -7.73 -0.08
N ILE A 133 -5.52 -8.54 0.95
CA ILE A 133 -6.32 -8.53 2.18
C ILE A 133 -6.12 -7.21 2.92
N ALA A 134 -4.87 -6.77 3.10
CA ALA A 134 -4.55 -5.54 3.80
C ALA A 134 -5.12 -4.31 3.06
N PHE A 135 -5.00 -4.25 1.74
CA PHE A 135 -5.64 -3.24 0.90
C PHE A 135 -7.15 -3.19 1.13
N CYS A 136 -7.83 -4.34 1.09
CA CYS A 136 -9.27 -4.39 1.29
C CYS A 136 -9.68 -3.90 2.70
N LYS A 137 -8.93 -4.30 3.73
CA LYS A 137 -9.16 -3.86 5.11
C LYS A 137 -8.99 -2.34 5.26
N LEU A 138 -7.92 -1.79 4.71
CA LEU A 138 -7.62 -0.34 4.79
C LEU A 138 -8.62 0.53 4.02
N ASN A 139 -9.30 -0.03 3.03
CA ASN A 139 -10.28 0.67 2.20
C ASN A 139 -11.73 0.31 2.54
N GLY A 140 -11.97 -0.38 3.66
CA GLY A 140 -13.33 -0.73 4.10
C GLY A 140 -14.06 -1.69 3.16
N ILE A 141 -13.33 -2.44 2.33
CA ILE A 141 -13.89 -3.44 1.42
C ILE A 141 -14.22 -4.69 2.26
N PRO A 142 -15.50 -5.11 2.35
CA PRO A 142 -15.92 -6.13 3.32
C PRO A 142 -15.25 -7.49 3.14
N GLN A 143 -14.92 -7.86 1.90
CA GLN A 143 -14.33 -9.13 1.54
C GLN A 143 -13.10 -8.92 0.64
N PRO A 144 -11.99 -9.65 0.87
CA PRO A 144 -10.82 -9.58 0.00
C PRO A 144 -11.19 -9.82 -1.47
N ASN A 145 -10.81 -8.88 -2.34
CA ASN A 145 -11.17 -8.90 -3.76
C ASN A 145 -9.93 -8.62 -4.63
N PRO A 146 -9.35 -9.65 -5.26
CA PRO A 146 -8.18 -9.51 -6.12
C PRO A 146 -8.37 -8.51 -7.27
N GLN A 147 -9.56 -8.47 -7.88
CA GLN A 147 -9.80 -7.62 -9.05
C GLN A 147 -9.85 -6.13 -8.66
N VAL A 148 -10.49 -5.81 -7.53
CA VAL A 148 -10.52 -4.42 -7.02
C VAL A 148 -9.11 -3.97 -6.61
N PHE A 149 -8.34 -4.86 -5.98
CA PHE A 149 -6.93 -4.60 -5.69
C PHE A 149 -6.12 -4.37 -6.97
N ALA A 150 -6.27 -5.21 -7.99
CA ALA A 150 -5.54 -5.06 -9.26
C ALA A 150 -5.82 -3.70 -9.93
N THR A 151 -7.07 -3.24 -9.90
CA THR A 151 -7.44 -1.89 -10.39
C THR A 151 -6.76 -0.79 -9.57
N ALA A 152 -6.75 -0.91 -8.23
CA ALA A 152 -6.08 0.07 -7.38
C ALA A 152 -4.56 0.06 -7.55
N LEU A 153 -3.95 -1.12 -7.72
CA LEU A 153 -2.52 -1.27 -7.99
C LEU A 153 -2.10 -0.60 -9.29
N ALA A 154 -2.94 -0.67 -10.32
CA ALA A 154 -2.67 -0.02 -11.60
C ALA A 154 -2.80 1.51 -11.55
N ASN A 155 -3.72 2.03 -10.73
CA ASN A 155 -4.16 3.43 -10.85
C ASN A 155 -3.87 4.31 -9.64
N ASN A 156 -3.66 3.74 -8.45
CA ASN A 156 -3.67 4.47 -7.19
C ASN A 156 -2.51 4.12 -6.25
N TYR A 157 -1.73 3.09 -6.55
CA TYR A 157 -0.56 2.75 -5.74
C TYR A 157 0.55 3.78 -5.96
N GLN A 158 1.04 4.32 -4.85
CA GLN A 158 2.08 5.34 -4.80
C GLN A 158 2.89 5.20 -3.51
N ASP A 159 3.94 6.01 -3.35
CA ASP A 159 4.73 6.09 -2.12
C ASP A 159 5.24 4.70 -1.66
N ALA A 160 5.13 4.43 -0.35
CA ALA A 160 5.54 3.17 0.26
C ALA A 160 4.77 1.95 -0.28
N ALA A 161 3.50 2.10 -0.65
CA ALA A 161 2.70 0.98 -1.17
C ALA A 161 3.20 0.54 -2.55
N LEU A 162 3.51 1.50 -3.44
CA LEU A 162 4.11 1.19 -4.74
C LEU A 162 5.51 0.62 -4.59
N MET A 163 6.34 1.22 -3.71
CA MET A 163 7.71 0.75 -3.46
C MET A 163 7.74 -0.68 -2.95
N ARG A 164 6.79 -1.05 -2.08
CA ARG A 164 6.62 -2.45 -1.63
C ARG A 164 6.38 -3.41 -2.79
N MET A 165 5.47 -3.06 -3.69
CA MET A 165 5.11 -3.94 -4.82
C MET A 165 6.23 -4.03 -5.85
N VAL A 166 6.96 -2.94 -6.09
CA VAL A 166 8.18 -2.97 -6.92
C VAL A 166 9.26 -3.82 -6.27
N SER A 167 9.47 -3.67 -4.96
CA SER A 167 10.44 -4.47 -4.21
C SER A 167 10.10 -5.96 -4.23
N LEU A 168 8.82 -6.31 -4.09
CA LEU A 168 8.34 -7.68 -4.25
C LEU A 168 8.70 -8.27 -5.61
N VAL A 169 8.43 -7.53 -6.70
CA VAL A 169 8.79 -8.00 -8.04
C VAL A 169 10.30 -8.16 -8.20
N CYS A 170 11.10 -7.25 -7.64
CA CYS A 170 12.55 -7.29 -7.80
C CYS A 170 13.21 -8.40 -6.97
N ILE A 171 12.84 -8.50 -5.68
CA ILE A 171 13.52 -9.33 -4.68
C ILE A 171 12.93 -10.73 -4.64
N ASP A 172 11.61 -10.87 -4.69
CA ASP A 172 10.93 -12.15 -4.51
C ASP A 172 10.56 -12.83 -5.84
N ALA A 173 10.56 -12.10 -6.95
CA ALA A 173 10.25 -12.66 -8.27
C ALA A 173 11.45 -12.69 -9.21
N ILE A 174 11.96 -11.53 -9.64
CA ILE A 174 13.00 -11.44 -10.69
C ILE A 174 14.31 -12.02 -10.21
N LEU A 175 14.82 -11.61 -9.05
CA LEU A 175 16.12 -12.04 -8.58
C LEU A 175 16.22 -13.58 -8.45
N PRO A 176 15.25 -14.28 -7.83
CA PRO A 176 15.30 -15.74 -7.73
C PRO A 176 14.81 -16.49 -8.98
N LEU A 177 13.72 -16.06 -9.60
CA LEU A 177 13.07 -16.82 -10.67
C LEU A 177 13.50 -16.33 -12.06
N GLY A 178 14.22 -15.23 -12.16
CA GLY A 178 14.65 -14.64 -13.42
C GLY A 178 13.55 -13.86 -14.14
N PRO A 179 13.83 -13.36 -15.36
CA PRO A 179 12.90 -12.50 -16.10
C PRO A 179 11.60 -13.19 -16.55
N ASP A 180 11.59 -14.53 -16.65
CA ASP A 180 10.41 -15.34 -16.97
C ASP A 180 9.69 -15.88 -15.71
N PHE A 181 9.77 -15.15 -14.59
CA PHE A 181 9.19 -15.58 -13.32
C PHE A 181 7.70 -15.91 -13.43
N ILE A 182 6.92 -15.20 -14.26
CA ILE A 182 5.48 -15.45 -14.42
C ILE A 182 5.23 -16.86 -14.96
N GLY A 183 5.94 -17.24 -16.03
CA GLY A 183 5.84 -18.59 -16.61
C GLY A 183 6.27 -19.68 -15.63
N LYS A 184 7.36 -19.44 -14.88
CA LYS A 184 7.84 -20.37 -13.85
C LYS A 184 6.84 -20.54 -12.70
N ILE A 185 6.25 -19.46 -12.21
CA ILE A 185 5.23 -19.50 -11.16
C ILE A 185 4.04 -20.34 -11.62
N HIS A 186 3.54 -20.13 -12.84
CA HIS A 186 2.48 -20.94 -13.43
C HIS A 186 2.84 -22.42 -13.47
N GLY A 187 4.03 -22.75 -14.00
CA GLY A 187 4.51 -24.13 -14.05
C GLY A 187 4.57 -24.81 -12.67
N MET A 188 4.92 -24.06 -11.62
CA MET A 188 4.98 -24.59 -10.25
C MET A 188 3.59 -24.73 -9.60
N ILE A 189 2.68 -23.76 -9.80
CA ILE A 189 1.40 -23.74 -9.07
C ILE A 189 0.28 -24.53 -9.76
N ASP A 190 0.36 -24.72 -11.08
CA ASP A 190 -0.62 -25.52 -11.83
C ASP A 190 -0.37 -27.03 -11.64
N GLY A 191 0.86 -27.42 -11.31
CA GLY A 191 1.24 -28.79 -10.97
C GLY A 191 1.18 -29.13 -9.48
N ALA A 192 1.03 -28.14 -8.59
CA ALA A 192 1.00 -28.34 -7.14
C ALA A 192 -0.40 -28.68 -6.62
N ASP A 193 -0.49 -29.62 -5.68
CA ASP A 193 -1.70 -29.83 -4.90
C ASP A 193 -1.71 -28.93 -3.64
N SER A 194 -2.85 -28.87 -2.95
CA SER A 194 -3.00 -28.04 -1.74
C SER A 194 -2.19 -28.54 -0.54
N SER A 195 -1.57 -29.72 -0.61
CA SER A 195 -0.74 -30.24 0.48
C SER A 195 0.61 -29.52 0.56
N VAL A 196 1.11 -29.04 -0.59
CA VAL A 196 2.36 -28.28 -0.68
C VAL A 196 2.28 -26.98 0.13
N ILE A 197 1.16 -26.26 0.06
CA ILE A 197 1.00 -25.01 0.82
C ILE A 197 0.72 -25.25 2.30
N ALA A 198 0.09 -26.37 2.67
CA ALA A 198 -0.27 -26.64 4.06
C ALA A 198 0.97 -26.87 4.96
N GLN A 199 2.08 -27.27 4.35
CA GLN A 199 3.36 -27.45 5.03
C GLN A 199 4.16 -26.14 5.17
N ASN A 200 3.79 -25.08 4.46
CA ASN A 200 4.48 -23.79 4.53
C ASN A 200 4.11 -23.04 5.82
N GLN A 201 5.13 -22.64 6.59
CA GLN A 201 4.95 -21.99 7.90
C GLN A 201 4.35 -20.59 7.78
N VAL A 202 4.73 -19.85 6.74
CA VAL A 202 4.16 -18.53 6.42
C VAL A 202 2.67 -18.66 6.14
N PHE A 203 2.27 -19.62 5.31
CA PHE A 203 0.86 -19.91 5.01
C PHE A 203 0.09 -20.16 6.30
N ASN A 204 0.59 -21.04 7.17
CA ASN A 204 -0.07 -21.35 8.44
C ASN A 204 -0.26 -20.11 9.32
N SER A 205 0.73 -19.21 9.35
CA SER A 205 0.72 -17.97 10.13
C SER A 205 -0.32 -16.95 9.66
N VAL A 206 -0.60 -16.88 8.36
CA VAL A 206 -1.60 -15.95 7.78
C VAL A 206 -2.90 -16.63 7.35
N SER A 207 -2.99 -17.95 7.45
CA SER A 207 -4.07 -18.78 6.89
C SER A 207 -5.45 -18.32 7.35
N ASN A 208 -5.61 -17.85 8.59
CA ASN A 208 -6.89 -17.39 9.14
C ASN A 208 -7.42 -16.12 8.47
N ALA A 209 -6.57 -15.33 7.82
CA ALA A 209 -6.97 -14.14 7.08
C ALA A 209 -7.33 -14.45 5.63
N ILE A 210 -6.89 -15.59 5.09
CA ILE A 210 -7.11 -15.97 3.70
C ILE A 210 -8.53 -16.54 3.53
N PRO A 211 -9.35 -16.03 2.59
CA PRO A 211 -10.67 -16.56 2.30
C PRO A 211 -10.65 -18.04 1.88
N GLY A 212 -11.59 -18.83 2.41
CA GLY A 212 -11.74 -20.25 2.09
C GLY A 212 -11.95 -21.12 3.32
N ASN A 213 -12.67 -22.22 3.18
CA ASN A 213 -13.01 -23.11 4.30
C ASN A 213 -11.94 -24.17 4.57
N ASN A 214 -11.09 -24.46 3.58
CA ASN A 214 -10.05 -25.47 3.63
C ASN A 214 -8.80 -25.01 2.85
N ALA A 215 -7.72 -25.80 2.89
CA ALA A 215 -6.46 -25.45 2.21
C ALA A 215 -6.63 -25.30 0.69
N SER A 216 -7.49 -26.11 0.06
CA SER A 216 -7.76 -26.03 -1.39
C SER A 216 -8.44 -24.72 -1.77
N ASP A 217 -9.48 -24.31 -1.03
CA ASP A 217 -10.18 -23.04 -1.24
C ASP A 217 -9.21 -21.85 -1.10
N LYS A 218 -8.39 -21.87 -0.05
CA LYS A 218 -7.39 -20.83 0.21
C LYS A 218 -6.32 -20.79 -0.87
N PHE A 219 -5.87 -21.94 -1.35
CA PHE A 219 -4.96 -22.01 -2.51
C PHE A 219 -5.60 -21.44 -3.77
N GLY A 220 -6.89 -21.72 -3.99
CA GLY A 220 -7.68 -21.11 -5.05
C GLY A 220 -7.67 -19.59 -4.99
N PHE A 221 -7.86 -19.00 -3.81
CA PHE A 221 -7.79 -17.56 -3.61
C PHE A 221 -6.38 -16.99 -3.88
N ILE A 222 -5.34 -17.66 -3.39
CA ILE A 222 -3.93 -17.28 -3.64
C ILE A 222 -3.64 -17.23 -5.15
N LYS A 223 -4.05 -18.26 -5.90
CA LYS A 223 -3.90 -18.30 -7.37
C LYS A 223 -4.66 -17.18 -8.07
N GLN A 224 -5.89 -16.89 -7.62
CA GLN A 224 -6.67 -15.75 -8.16
C GLN A 224 -5.96 -14.42 -7.90
N GLY A 225 -5.37 -14.25 -6.72
CA GLY A 225 -4.57 -13.07 -6.36
C GLY A 225 -3.43 -12.82 -7.35
N PHE A 226 -2.59 -13.82 -7.56
CA PHE A 226 -1.50 -13.75 -8.54
C PHE A 226 -2.00 -13.46 -9.95
N ASN A 227 -3.01 -14.22 -10.40
CA ASN A 227 -3.55 -14.08 -11.74
C ASN A 227 -4.10 -12.66 -12.02
N SER A 228 -4.65 -11.99 -11.00
CA SER A 228 -5.18 -10.63 -11.14
C SER A 228 -4.12 -9.56 -11.36
N ILE A 229 -2.88 -9.77 -10.91
CA ILE A 229 -1.82 -8.76 -10.97
C ILE A 229 -0.65 -9.10 -11.90
N GLN A 230 -0.64 -10.29 -12.51
CA GLN A 230 0.41 -10.70 -13.44
C GLN A 230 0.64 -9.68 -14.58
N GLY A 231 -0.43 -9.06 -15.07
CA GLY A 231 -0.35 -8.03 -16.12
C GLY A 231 0.39 -6.79 -15.63
N TRP A 232 0.15 -6.36 -14.38
CA TRP A 232 0.87 -5.25 -13.77
C TRP A 232 2.35 -5.57 -13.59
N MET A 233 2.69 -6.76 -13.08
CA MET A 233 4.09 -7.17 -12.89
C MET A 233 4.84 -7.27 -14.22
N ASN A 234 4.21 -7.87 -15.25
CA ASN A 234 4.77 -7.94 -16.59
C ASN A 234 5.01 -6.53 -17.18
N ASN A 235 4.03 -5.63 -17.05
CA ASN A 235 4.17 -4.25 -17.52
C ASN A 235 5.29 -3.49 -16.80
N LEU A 236 5.47 -3.71 -15.49
CA LEU A 236 6.59 -3.14 -14.74
C LEU A 236 7.93 -3.58 -15.33
N VAL A 237 8.11 -4.88 -15.59
CA VAL A 237 9.34 -5.41 -16.19
C VAL A 237 9.57 -4.87 -17.60
N GLN A 238 8.53 -4.86 -18.44
CA GLN A 238 8.62 -4.35 -19.81
C GLN A 238 8.98 -2.85 -19.85
N LYS A 239 8.37 -2.04 -18.97
CA LYS A 239 8.59 -0.59 -18.92
C LYS A 239 9.99 -0.22 -18.42
N THR A 240 10.51 -0.98 -17.46
CA THR A 240 11.73 -0.60 -16.74
C THR A 240 12.97 -1.34 -17.24
N GLY A 241 12.78 -2.47 -17.93
CA GLY A 241 13.89 -3.33 -18.37
C GLY A 241 14.65 -3.97 -17.20
N VAL A 242 14.04 -4.06 -16.02
CA VAL A 242 14.68 -4.64 -14.83
C VAL A 242 15.06 -6.11 -15.09
N THR A 243 16.26 -6.49 -14.66
CA THR A 243 16.81 -7.85 -14.77
C THR A 243 17.42 -8.28 -13.43
N PRO A 244 17.69 -9.57 -13.22
CA PRO A 244 18.41 -10.02 -12.02
C PRO A 244 19.75 -9.29 -11.86
N GLN A 245 20.47 -9.09 -12.96
CA GLN A 245 21.76 -8.40 -12.95
C GLN A 245 21.63 -6.92 -12.63
N SER A 246 20.59 -6.23 -13.12
CA SER A 246 20.41 -4.81 -12.79
C SER A 246 20.08 -4.61 -11.30
N VAL A 247 19.28 -5.50 -10.71
CA VAL A 247 19.02 -5.51 -9.26
C VAL A 247 20.31 -5.78 -8.48
N LEU A 248 21.08 -6.81 -8.87
CA LEU A 248 22.36 -7.15 -8.24
C LEU A 248 23.34 -5.98 -8.27
N ASN A 249 23.50 -5.34 -9.43
CA ASN A 249 24.44 -4.23 -9.61
C ASN A 249 24.11 -3.04 -8.69
N GLN A 250 22.82 -2.73 -8.49
CA GLN A 250 22.40 -1.63 -7.62
C GLN A 250 22.63 -1.95 -6.15
N VAL A 251 22.32 -3.19 -5.73
CA VAL A 251 22.53 -3.65 -4.35
C VAL A 251 24.02 -3.83 -4.00
N GLY A 252 24.85 -4.23 -4.97
CA GLY A 252 26.31 -4.39 -4.81
C GLY A 252 27.05 -3.08 -4.47
N SER A 253 26.37 -1.93 -4.56
CA SER A 253 26.92 -0.65 -4.11
C SER A 253 27.21 -0.63 -2.60
N PHE A 254 26.44 -1.35 -1.78
CA PHE A 254 26.60 -1.41 -0.31
C PHE A 254 26.84 -2.81 0.26
N ILE A 255 26.74 -3.86 -0.56
CA ILE A 255 27.11 -5.24 -0.19
C ILE A 255 28.36 -5.65 -0.96
N GLN A 256 29.36 -6.20 -0.29
CA GLN A 256 30.47 -6.89 -0.96
C GLN A 256 30.01 -8.30 -1.32
N ILE A 257 29.67 -8.50 -2.59
CA ILE A 257 29.22 -9.79 -3.14
C ILE A 257 30.37 -10.33 -3.99
N ALA A 258 30.69 -11.62 -3.85
CA ALA A 258 31.59 -12.30 -4.80
C ALA A 258 30.82 -12.56 -6.10
N ASP A 259 31.47 -12.36 -7.23
CA ASP A 259 30.83 -12.47 -8.55
C ASP A 259 30.08 -13.82 -8.72
N ASP A 260 28.94 -13.76 -9.41
CA ASP A 260 28.14 -14.89 -9.92
C ASP A 260 27.32 -15.75 -8.93
N ASN A 261 26.73 -15.17 -7.89
CA ASN A 261 25.86 -15.96 -7.00
C ASN A 261 24.51 -15.33 -6.62
N LEU A 262 23.62 -15.19 -7.64
CA LEU A 262 22.28 -14.58 -7.51
C LEU A 262 21.42 -15.24 -6.42
N ASP A 263 21.48 -16.56 -6.28
CA ASP A 263 20.64 -17.31 -5.31
C ASP A 263 20.95 -16.92 -3.86
N PHE A 264 22.24 -16.72 -3.55
CA PHE A 264 22.62 -16.33 -2.20
C PHE A 264 22.36 -14.84 -1.95
N VAL A 265 22.38 -13.99 -2.99
CA VAL A 265 21.98 -12.59 -2.88
C VAL A 265 20.48 -12.48 -2.63
N ALA A 266 19.67 -13.26 -3.35
CA ALA A 266 18.23 -13.37 -3.10
C ALA A 266 17.97 -13.78 -1.65
N ALA A 267 18.64 -14.83 -1.19
CA ALA A 267 18.54 -15.30 0.19
C ALA A 267 18.98 -14.27 1.23
N PHE A 268 20.07 -13.55 0.97
CA PHE A 268 20.55 -12.49 1.86
C PHE A 268 19.52 -11.37 1.95
N LEU A 269 18.99 -10.91 0.82
CA LEU A 269 17.99 -9.84 0.81
C LEU A 269 16.71 -10.27 1.53
N ASP A 270 16.20 -11.47 1.27
CA ASP A 270 15.02 -12.03 1.96
C ASP A 270 15.19 -12.04 3.49
N GLN A 271 16.36 -12.43 4.00
CA GLN A 271 16.57 -12.52 5.45
C GLN A 271 17.04 -11.23 6.14
N SER A 272 17.63 -10.30 5.38
CA SER A 272 18.23 -9.07 5.94
C SER A 272 17.36 -7.84 5.74
N THR A 273 16.26 -7.97 4.99
CA THR A 273 15.30 -6.91 4.75
C THR A 273 13.95 -7.29 5.34
N ASN A 274 13.30 -6.28 5.92
CA ASN A 274 11.90 -6.34 6.36
C ASN A 274 11.10 -5.31 5.57
N TYR A 275 11.20 -5.35 4.24
CA TYR A 275 10.67 -4.29 3.40
C TYR A 275 9.14 -4.30 3.38
N TYR A 276 8.49 -5.45 3.58
CA TYR A 276 7.04 -5.58 3.66
C TYR A 276 6.48 -4.94 4.92
N GLU A 277 7.10 -5.22 6.08
CA GLU A 277 6.77 -4.57 7.35
C GLU A 277 7.04 -3.07 7.28
N HIS A 278 8.25 -2.67 6.85
CA HIS A 278 8.67 -1.26 6.83
C HIS A 278 7.72 -0.39 6.01
N THR A 279 7.52 -0.75 4.75
CA THR A 279 6.62 -0.02 3.84
C THR A 279 5.15 -0.20 4.21
N GLY A 280 4.79 -1.30 4.88
CA GLY A 280 3.45 -1.53 5.42
C GLY A 280 3.09 -0.60 6.56
N ILE A 281 4.00 -0.39 7.51
CA ILE A 281 3.82 0.60 8.56
C ILE A 281 3.67 2.00 7.95
N GLN A 282 4.51 2.36 6.96
CA GLN A 282 4.38 3.65 6.26
C GLN A 282 3.02 3.80 5.56
N THR A 283 2.55 2.75 4.87
CA THR A 283 1.26 2.73 4.17
C THR A 283 0.09 2.93 5.14
N VAL A 284 0.07 2.18 6.24
CA VAL A 284 -0.98 2.31 7.26
C VAL A 284 -0.92 3.69 7.93
N THR A 285 0.28 4.17 8.26
CA THR A 285 0.48 5.50 8.85
C THR A 285 -0.07 6.59 7.94
N ARG A 286 0.25 6.54 6.64
CA ARG A 286 -0.26 7.51 5.66
C ARG A 286 -1.78 7.49 5.59
N LYS A 287 -2.38 6.31 5.42
CA LYS A 287 -3.84 6.18 5.32
C LYS A 287 -4.53 6.68 6.59
N LEU A 288 -4.01 6.30 7.76
CA LEU A 288 -4.55 6.72 9.05
C LEU A 288 -4.46 8.24 9.24
N ILE A 289 -3.35 8.87 8.85
CA ILE A 289 -3.17 10.33 8.92
C ILE A 289 -4.17 11.03 7.98
N LEU A 290 -4.35 10.54 6.76
CA LEU A 290 -5.31 11.13 5.81
C LEU A 290 -6.75 11.03 6.35
N ASP A 291 -7.14 9.88 6.89
CA ASP A 291 -8.48 9.68 7.45
C ASP A 291 -8.69 10.54 8.73
N ALA A 292 -7.66 10.64 9.58
CA ALA A 292 -7.68 11.49 10.76
C ALA A 292 -7.74 12.98 10.39
N TYR A 293 -6.95 13.41 9.41
CA TYR A 293 -6.91 14.77 8.92
C TYR A 293 -8.27 15.18 8.35
N ALA A 294 -8.85 14.35 7.46
CA ALA A 294 -10.18 14.59 6.91
C ALA A 294 -11.25 14.72 8.02
N SER A 295 -11.17 13.86 9.04
CA SER A 295 -12.08 13.92 10.18
C SER A 295 -11.91 15.17 11.03
N VAL A 296 -10.67 15.64 11.26
CA VAL A 296 -10.41 16.87 12.01
C VAL A 296 -10.87 18.10 11.23
N GLN A 297 -10.65 18.13 9.91
CA GLN A 297 -11.12 19.23 9.06
C GLN A 297 -12.65 19.35 9.05
N ALA A 298 -13.36 18.23 9.09
CA ALA A 298 -14.82 18.21 9.17
C ALA A 298 -15.39 18.74 10.50
N GLU A 299 -14.59 18.78 11.57
CA GLU A 299 -14.98 19.27 12.89
C GLU A 299 -14.67 20.75 13.13
N LEU A 300 -13.88 21.38 12.26
CA LEU A 300 -13.66 22.81 12.33
C LEU A 300 -14.95 23.54 11.99
N PRO A 301 -15.40 24.53 12.79
CA PRO A 301 -16.53 25.36 12.41
C PRO A 301 -16.24 25.97 11.04
N ALA A 302 -17.19 25.86 10.10
CA ALA A 302 -17.20 26.73 8.93
C ALA A 302 -16.95 28.15 9.43
N ALA A 303 -15.90 28.80 8.92
CA ALA A 303 -15.42 30.08 9.42
C ALA A 303 -16.60 30.99 9.72
N SER A 304 -16.66 31.45 10.97
CA SER A 304 -17.71 32.30 11.52
C SER A 304 -17.77 33.63 10.75
N GLY A 305 -18.51 33.63 9.64
CA GLY A 305 -19.14 34.81 9.08
C GLY A 305 -20.50 34.94 9.73
N ASN A 306 -20.66 35.93 10.61
CA ASN A 306 -21.95 36.32 11.16
C ASN A 306 -22.92 36.63 10.00
N PHE A 307 -23.78 35.68 9.69
CA PHE A 307 -25.08 35.95 9.09
C PHE A 307 -26.11 35.14 9.86
N SER A 308 -26.94 35.83 10.63
CA SER A 308 -28.20 35.25 11.09
C SER A 308 -29.14 35.13 9.90
N PRO A 309 -29.76 33.96 9.72
CA PRO A 309 -31.19 33.97 9.48
C PRO A 309 -31.88 33.08 10.50
N SER A 310 -32.90 33.68 11.11
CA SER A 310 -33.98 32.97 11.79
C SER A 310 -34.60 31.92 10.85
N LEU A 311 -34.78 30.69 11.32
CA LEU A 311 -36.07 29.98 11.40
C LEU A 311 -35.87 28.48 11.74
N SER A 312 -36.86 27.98 12.47
CA SER A 312 -37.02 26.70 13.17
C SER A 312 -37.00 25.44 12.27
N PRO A 313 -36.97 24.22 12.85
CA PRO A 313 -36.40 23.02 12.27
C PRO A 313 -37.42 22.23 11.43
N THR A 314 -36.96 21.61 10.34
CA THR A 314 -37.56 20.37 9.86
C THR A 314 -36.48 19.56 9.15
N GLU A 315 -36.11 18.44 9.77
CA GLU A 315 -35.25 17.41 9.20
C GLU A 315 -35.89 16.82 7.94
N THR A 316 -35.08 16.64 6.90
CA THR A 316 -35.27 15.55 5.93
C THR A 316 -33.89 15.14 5.46
N VAL A 317 -33.31 14.13 6.10
CA VAL A 317 -32.06 13.51 5.68
C VAL A 317 -32.33 12.72 4.41
N LEU A 318 -31.85 13.23 3.27
CA LEU A 318 -31.80 12.50 2.00
C LEU A 318 -30.32 12.23 1.66
N THR A 319 -30.02 10.96 1.45
CA THR A 319 -28.70 10.44 1.08
C THR A 319 -28.31 10.92 -0.31
N SER A 320 -27.27 11.76 -0.40
CA SER A 320 -26.64 12.16 -1.66
C SER A 320 -25.67 11.07 -2.14
N ARG A 321 -25.67 10.77 -3.45
CA ARG A 321 -24.79 9.76 -4.07
C ARG A 321 -23.32 10.19 -4.10
N PHE A 322 -23.08 11.49 -4.14
CA PHE A 322 -21.75 12.08 -4.12
C PHE A 322 -21.62 13.04 -2.94
N SER A 323 -20.41 13.22 -2.43
CA SER A 323 -20.10 14.10 -1.30
C SER A 323 -19.40 15.37 -1.76
N VAL A 324 -19.54 16.46 -1.00
CA VAL A 324 -18.70 17.65 -1.18
C VAL A 324 -17.22 17.25 -1.08
N GLY A 325 -16.41 17.75 -2.01
CA GLY A 325 -15.00 17.42 -2.17
C GLY A 325 -14.72 16.21 -3.07
N ALA A 326 -15.73 15.46 -3.52
CA ALA A 326 -15.51 14.34 -4.43
C ALA A 326 -15.08 14.84 -5.83
N SER A 327 -14.07 14.18 -6.40
CA SER A 327 -13.70 14.30 -7.82
C SER A 327 -14.67 13.47 -8.65
N VAL A 328 -15.27 14.10 -9.65
CA VAL A 328 -16.30 13.54 -10.52
C VAL A 328 -16.05 13.96 -11.97
N GLU A 329 -16.70 13.29 -12.90
CA GLU A 329 -16.82 13.77 -14.27
C GLU A 329 -18.24 14.30 -14.50
N VAL A 330 -18.33 15.45 -15.17
CA VAL A 330 -19.57 16.17 -15.46
C VAL A 330 -19.78 16.25 -16.97
N TRP A 331 -20.97 15.86 -17.45
CA TRP A 331 -21.30 15.84 -18.88
C TRP A 331 -21.67 17.23 -19.39
N ASP A 332 -20.88 17.75 -20.32
CA ASP A 332 -21.21 18.92 -21.12
C ASP A 332 -22.06 18.51 -22.35
N LYS A 333 -23.16 19.23 -22.59
CA LYS A 333 -24.08 18.89 -23.69
C LYS A 333 -23.77 19.59 -25.00
N ASP A 334 -23.10 20.73 -24.93
CA ASP A 334 -22.81 21.56 -26.09
C ASP A 334 -21.57 21.00 -26.81
N GLU A 335 -20.63 20.47 -26.05
CA GLU A 335 -19.41 19.84 -26.55
C GLU A 335 -19.51 18.30 -26.62
N GLY A 336 -20.42 17.71 -25.86
CA GLY A 336 -20.66 16.25 -25.90
C GLY A 336 -19.54 15.43 -25.26
N GLU A 337 -18.83 16.01 -24.29
CA GLU A 337 -17.70 15.40 -23.60
C GLU A 337 -17.88 15.47 -22.06
N TRP A 338 -17.07 14.69 -21.35
CA TRP A 338 -17.05 14.65 -19.89
C TRP A 338 -15.87 15.48 -19.36
N TYR A 339 -16.16 16.40 -18.45
CA TYR A 339 -15.18 17.29 -17.83
C TYR A 339 -14.92 16.91 -16.38
N GLU A 340 -13.64 16.90 -15.98
CA GLU A 340 -13.26 16.65 -14.59
C GLU A 340 -13.68 17.83 -13.71
N ALA A 341 -14.33 17.55 -12.59
CA ALA A 341 -14.77 18.56 -11.66
C ALA A 341 -14.71 18.09 -10.19
N THR A 342 -14.76 19.04 -9.28
CA THR A 342 -14.87 18.81 -7.82
C THR A 342 -16.20 19.35 -7.31
N ILE A 343 -16.94 18.55 -6.55
CA ILE A 343 -18.19 19.01 -5.92
C ILE A 343 -17.85 20.00 -4.81
N LYS A 344 -18.37 21.22 -4.89
CA LYS A 344 -18.21 22.29 -3.90
C LYS A 344 -19.39 22.39 -2.94
N GLU A 345 -20.61 22.19 -3.44
CA GLU A 345 -21.83 22.24 -2.63
C GLU A 345 -22.87 21.24 -3.13
N ILE A 346 -23.80 20.87 -2.25
CA ILE A 346 -24.93 20.00 -2.59
C ILE A 346 -26.19 20.67 -2.07
N ARG A 347 -27.22 20.75 -2.90
CA ARG A 347 -28.54 21.25 -2.49
C ARG A 347 -29.66 20.37 -3.02
N ILE A 348 -30.81 20.44 -2.36
CA ILE A 348 -32.04 19.82 -2.85
C ILE A 348 -32.90 20.91 -3.49
N LYS A 349 -33.24 20.75 -4.78
CA LYS A 349 -34.16 21.64 -5.50
C LYS A 349 -35.22 20.81 -6.19
N LYS A 350 -36.49 21.00 -5.82
CA LYS A 350 -37.64 20.18 -6.29
C LYS A 350 -37.42 18.67 -6.07
N GLU A 351 -37.10 18.29 -4.82
CA GLU A 351 -36.89 16.88 -4.40
C GLU A 351 -35.76 16.15 -5.14
N LYS A 352 -34.85 16.88 -5.80
CA LYS A 352 -33.70 16.31 -6.50
C LYS A 352 -32.40 16.96 -6.06
N ASN A 353 -31.37 16.14 -5.89
CA ASN A 353 -30.01 16.62 -5.62
C ASN A 353 -29.48 17.40 -6.82
N GLN A 354 -28.95 18.58 -6.55
CA GLN A 354 -28.09 19.34 -7.44
C GLN A 354 -26.73 19.51 -6.78
N TYR A 355 -25.69 19.52 -7.59
CA TYR A 355 -24.31 19.59 -7.16
C TYR A 355 -23.69 20.83 -7.78
N PHE A 356 -23.11 21.69 -6.95
CA PHE A 356 -22.29 22.80 -7.42
C PHE A 356 -20.90 22.25 -7.67
N VAL A 357 -20.40 22.41 -8.89
CA VAL A 357 -19.14 21.80 -9.33
C VAL A 357 -18.16 22.86 -9.76
N HIS A 358 -16.88 22.62 -9.49
CA HIS A 358 -15.76 23.41 -10.00
C HIS A 358 -14.95 22.57 -10.98
N TYR A 359 -14.85 23.01 -12.22
CA TYR A 359 -14.15 22.30 -13.27
C TYR A 359 -12.63 22.41 -13.11
N VAL A 360 -11.93 21.28 -13.19
CA VAL A 360 -10.47 21.23 -13.02
C VAL A 360 -9.79 21.93 -14.21
N GLY A 361 -9.01 22.96 -13.93
CA GLY A 361 -8.31 23.75 -14.95
C GLY A 361 -9.08 24.95 -15.49
N TYR A 362 -10.26 25.24 -14.94
CA TYR A 362 -11.11 26.39 -15.30
C TYR A 362 -11.26 27.35 -14.11
N ASP A 363 -11.58 28.61 -14.41
CA ASP A 363 -11.82 29.64 -13.41
C ASP A 363 -13.19 29.45 -12.73
N SER A 364 -13.38 30.05 -11.55
CA SER A 364 -14.63 29.92 -10.77
C SER A 364 -15.87 30.52 -11.43
N ASP A 365 -15.69 31.31 -12.50
CA ASP A 365 -16.78 31.87 -13.29
C ASP A 365 -17.51 30.78 -14.11
N GLU A 366 -16.87 29.61 -14.30
CA GLU A 366 -17.44 28.43 -14.96
C GLU A 366 -18.14 27.48 -13.96
N ASP A 367 -18.10 27.77 -12.66
CA ASP A 367 -18.72 26.92 -11.64
C ASP A 367 -20.25 26.95 -11.78
N GLU A 368 -20.87 25.77 -11.84
CA GLU A 368 -22.31 25.67 -12.08
C GLU A 368 -23.02 24.60 -11.25
N TRP A 369 -24.35 24.69 -11.25
CA TRP A 369 -25.22 23.71 -10.59
C TRP A 369 -25.68 22.63 -11.57
N VAL A 370 -25.09 21.44 -11.47
CA VAL A 370 -25.44 20.29 -12.30
C VAL A 370 -26.40 19.31 -11.59
N LYS A 371 -27.13 18.54 -12.39
CA LYS A 371 -28.06 17.50 -11.90
C LYS A 371 -27.31 16.19 -11.80
N GLU A 372 -27.68 15.34 -10.83
CA GLU A 372 -27.04 14.03 -10.60
C GLU A 372 -26.84 13.17 -11.87
N LYS A 373 -27.81 13.19 -12.78
CA LYS A 373 -27.76 12.42 -14.04
C LYS A 373 -26.64 12.84 -15.01
N ASN A 374 -26.07 14.03 -14.81
CA ASN A 374 -24.97 14.57 -15.60
C ASN A 374 -23.62 14.37 -14.89
N ILE A 375 -23.57 13.58 -13.81
CA ILE A 375 -22.38 13.36 -13.00
C ILE A 375 -22.11 11.86 -12.92
N ARG A 376 -20.85 11.46 -13.08
CA ARG A 376 -20.39 10.11 -12.80
C ARG A 376 -19.16 10.11 -11.91
N SER A 377 -18.97 9.02 -11.17
CA SER A 377 -17.71 8.79 -10.47
C SER A 377 -16.59 8.74 -11.51
N ARG A 378 -15.48 9.42 -11.20
CA ARG A 378 -14.25 9.28 -11.96
C ARG A 378 -13.72 7.85 -11.90
#